data_AF-A0A6B3D0I4-F1
#
_entry.id   AF-A0A6B3D0I4-F1
#
_cell.length_a   1.000
_cell.length_b   1.000
_cell.length_c   1.000
_cell.angle_alpha   90.00
_cell.angle_beta   90.00
_cell.angle_gamma   90.00
#
_symmetry.space_group_name_H-M   'P 1'
#
loop_
_entity.id
_entity.type
_entity.pdbx_description
1 polymer ?
#
loop_
_entity_poly.entity_id
_entity_poly.type
_entity_poly.pdbx_seq_one_letter_code
_entity_poly.pdbx_strand_id
1 'polypeptide(L)'
;IGPLKPADAQRLVVEPMAAFGYRFERPELVWRVLAATNYQACLVQIFCERLVTALREKPLGSAQWPVTVTEDDVRAVTGSLEVHRHIAERLRLTINLEDRYRVLALVIALRSQADGFQRGYDADELLHEAKRNWPEGFSRLTASDVRIYLEEMVGLGLLIQQADRRHYAVRSPNVVHMLGTHEDLELELRQTEFSLPYDYNPRFSRRLLGSVERSGANRYSPLTEQQLYEATSPGLTLVCLTKAHGPELMEPAVRSYSDARGLTVHTAAPGTLVDVLTQDTRSKDPSVILADLRYCGLETLDQTLDRLHQHAVRGKAAPPRAGIVLVDPLARAALKDERVTQVLRPERW
;
A
#
# COMPACT_ATOMS: atom_id res chain seq x y z
N ILE A 1 -4.38 -0.29 10.57
CA ILE A 1 -4.91 -0.87 11.83
C ILE A 1 -4.86 0.24 12.88
N GLY A 2 -6.01 0.71 13.34
CA GLY A 2 -6.13 1.85 14.27
C GLY A 2 -6.08 1.49 15.75
N PRO A 3 -6.23 2.48 16.65
CA PRO A 3 -6.32 2.24 18.08
C PRO A 3 -7.55 1.38 18.42
N LEU A 4 -7.42 0.53 19.43
CA LEU A 4 -8.50 -0.35 19.88
C LEU A 4 -9.65 0.46 20.51
N LYS A 5 -10.86 -0.07 20.43
CA LYS A 5 -11.99 0.45 21.22
C LYS A 5 -11.65 0.31 22.71
N PRO A 6 -12.07 1.26 23.58
CA PRO A 6 -11.70 1.25 25.00
C PRO A 6 -11.97 -0.08 25.72
N ALA A 7 -13.11 -0.72 25.44
CA ALA A 7 -13.46 -2.01 26.03
C ALA A 7 -12.51 -3.14 25.59
N ASP A 8 -12.21 -3.22 24.29
CA ASP A 8 -11.29 -4.24 23.74
C ASP A 8 -9.86 -4.02 24.24
N ALA A 9 -9.44 -2.76 24.34
CA ALA A 9 -8.14 -2.36 24.88
C ALA A 9 -7.99 -2.74 26.36
N GLN A 10 -9.03 -2.52 27.17
CA GLN A 10 -9.03 -2.93 28.58
C GLN A 10 -8.94 -4.44 28.73
N ARG A 11 -9.69 -5.21 27.94
CA ARG A 11 -9.63 -6.68 27.96
C ARG A 11 -8.24 -7.19 27.60
N LEU A 12 -7.60 -6.58 26.60
CA LEU A 12 -6.24 -6.91 26.18
C LEU A 12 -5.19 -6.72 27.30
N VAL A 13 -5.45 -5.82 28.25
CA VAL A 13 -4.58 -5.63 29.43
C VAL A 13 -5.00 -6.57 30.57
N VAL A 14 -6.27 -6.58 30.93
CA VAL A 14 -6.75 -7.21 32.17
C VAL A 14 -6.75 -8.73 32.07
N GLU A 15 -7.23 -9.31 30.96
CA GLU A 15 -7.37 -10.77 30.85
C GLU A 15 -6.00 -11.48 30.87
N PRO A 16 -4.99 -11.04 30.09
CA PRO A 16 -3.67 -11.69 30.15
C PRO A 16 -2.97 -11.49 31.49
N MET A 17 -3.06 -10.30 32.09
CA MET A 17 -2.45 -10.02 33.40
C MET A 17 -3.08 -10.91 34.49
N ALA A 18 -4.41 -11.06 34.49
CA ALA A 18 -5.11 -11.95 35.41
C ALA A 18 -4.72 -13.41 35.20
N ALA A 19 -4.53 -13.85 33.95
CA ALA A 19 -4.07 -15.21 33.64
C ALA A 19 -2.65 -15.50 34.19
N PHE A 20 -1.78 -14.48 34.27
CA PHE A 20 -0.48 -14.58 34.93
C PHE A 20 -0.53 -14.41 36.46
N GLY A 21 -1.72 -14.27 37.06
CA GLY A 21 -1.90 -14.12 38.50
C GLY A 21 -1.69 -12.69 39.02
N TYR A 22 -1.74 -11.69 38.14
CA TYR A 22 -1.64 -10.28 38.51
C TYR A 22 -3.00 -9.59 38.57
N ARG A 23 -3.17 -8.67 39.52
CA ARG A 23 -4.38 -7.84 39.64
C ARG A 23 -4.00 -6.38 39.78
N PHE A 24 -4.57 -5.51 38.96
CA PHE A 24 -4.43 -4.07 39.15
C PHE A 24 -5.11 -3.64 40.44
N GLU A 25 -4.40 -2.84 41.24
CA GLU A 25 -4.93 -2.28 42.49
C GLU A 25 -6.23 -1.51 42.25
N ARG A 26 -6.28 -0.73 41.17
CA ARG A 26 -7.45 0.04 40.78
C ARG A 26 -7.65 0.09 39.26
N PRO A 27 -8.89 0.18 38.75
CA PRO A 27 -9.19 0.22 37.32
C PRO A 27 -8.50 1.36 36.56
N GLU A 28 -8.27 2.49 37.22
CA GLU A 28 -7.66 3.68 36.63
C GLU A 28 -6.21 3.45 36.19
N LEU A 29 -5.51 2.47 36.80
CA LEU A 29 -4.17 2.07 36.38
C LEU A 29 -4.18 1.48 34.96
N VAL A 30 -5.22 0.73 34.61
CA VAL A 30 -5.40 0.20 33.25
C VAL A 30 -5.56 1.37 32.27
N TRP A 31 -6.33 2.40 32.62
CA TRP A 31 -6.50 3.58 31.76
C TRP A 31 -5.19 4.34 31.55
N ARG A 32 -4.33 4.39 32.57
CA ARG A 32 -2.99 4.99 32.44
C ARG A 32 -2.10 4.19 31.49
N VAL A 33 -2.12 2.85 31.56
CA VAL A 33 -1.42 1.99 30.60
C VAL A 33 -1.91 2.26 29.18
N LEU A 34 -3.23 2.31 28.98
CA LEU A 34 -3.82 2.57 27.66
C LEU A 34 -3.50 3.97 27.13
N ALA A 35 -3.53 4.98 27.99
CA ALA A 35 -3.15 6.34 27.63
C ALA A 35 -1.67 6.43 27.25
N ALA A 36 -0.78 5.78 28.00
CA ALA A 36 0.65 5.74 27.72
C ALA A 36 0.97 5.04 26.40
N THR A 37 0.22 3.98 26.06
CA THR A 37 0.40 3.18 24.84
C THR A 37 -0.47 3.63 23.68
N ASN A 38 -1.13 4.79 23.81
CA ASN A 38 -1.97 5.36 22.77
C ASN A 38 -3.08 4.39 22.28
N TYR A 39 -3.56 3.51 23.15
CA TYR A 39 -4.57 2.48 22.82
C TYR A 39 -4.18 1.56 21.63
N GLN A 40 -2.90 1.51 21.24
CA GLN A 40 -2.45 0.63 20.16
C GLN A 40 -2.12 -0.76 20.70
N ALA A 41 -2.73 -1.80 20.13
CA ALA A 41 -2.61 -3.17 20.61
C ALA A 41 -1.16 -3.64 20.80
N CYS A 42 -0.29 -3.39 19.82
CA CYS A 42 1.12 -3.79 19.88
C CYS A 42 1.87 -3.08 21.02
N LEU A 43 1.63 -1.79 21.23
CA LEU A 43 2.25 -1.03 22.31
C LEU A 43 1.73 -1.46 23.69
N VAL A 44 0.44 -1.77 23.78
CA VAL A 44 -0.17 -2.38 24.98
C VAL A 44 0.53 -3.68 25.33
N GLN A 45 0.78 -4.55 24.35
CA GLN A 45 1.46 -5.83 24.55
C GLN A 45 2.90 -5.64 25.04
N ILE A 46 3.68 -4.78 24.37
CA ILE A 46 5.07 -4.47 24.78
C ILE A 46 5.09 -3.90 26.22
N PHE A 47 4.17 -3.00 26.53
CA PHE A 47 4.05 -2.44 27.88
C PHE A 47 3.75 -3.54 28.91
N CYS A 48 2.77 -4.39 28.64
CA CYS A 48 2.38 -5.47 29.56
C CYS A 48 3.51 -6.50 29.74
N GLU A 49 4.25 -6.84 28.68
CA GLU A 49 5.43 -7.72 28.77
C GLU A 49 6.49 -7.14 29.70
N ARG A 50 6.76 -5.83 29.59
CA ARG A 50 7.70 -5.13 30.47
C ARG A 50 7.19 -5.04 31.90
N LEU A 51 5.90 -4.80 32.07
CA LEU A 51 5.26 -4.81 33.38
C LEU A 51 5.37 -6.17 34.07
N VAL A 52 5.10 -7.27 33.35
CA VAL A 52 5.27 -8.62 33.87
C VAL A 52 6.72 -8.90 34.23
N THR A 53 7.67 -8.48 33.39
CA THR A 53 9.11 -8.65 33.65
C THR A 53 9.52 -7.94 34.94
N ALA A 54 9.15 -6.66 35.10
CA ALA A 54 9.44 -5.88 36.30
C ALA A 54 8.79 -6.48 37.56
N LEU A 55 7.56 -7.00 37.45
CA LEU A 55 6.87 -7.65 38.56
C LEU A 55 7.52 -8.99 38.97
N ARG A 56 8.13 -9.73 38.03
CA ARG A 56 8.85 -10.98 38.34
C ARG A 56 10.17 -10.76 39.07
N GLU A 57 10.81 -9.61 38.86
CA GLU A 57 12.08 -9.27 39.51
C GLU A 57 11.90 -8.83 40.98
N LYS A 58 10.66 -8.57 41.42
CA LYS A 58 10.37 -8.25 42.82
C LYS A 58 10.54 -9.47 43.73
N PRO A 59 11.20 -9.35 44.89
CA PRO A 59 11.27 -10.43 45.87
C PRO A 59 9.87 -10.85 46.31
N LEU A 60 9.46 -12.09 46.02
CA LEU A 60 8.13 -12.66 46.32
C LEU A 60 7.91 -12.95 47.82
N GLY A 61 8.61 -12.26 48.72
CA GLY A 61 8.57 -12.51 50.16
C GLY A 61 7.15 -12.41 50.70
N SER A 62 6.56 -13.55 51.08
CA SER A 62 5.18 -13.69 51.58
C SER A 62 4.07 -13.13 50.66
N ALA A 63 4.29 -13.10 49.34
CA ALA A 63 3.29 -12.58 48.40
C ALA A 63 2.00 -13.43 48.43
N GLN A 64 0.90 -12.83 48.89
CA GLN A 64 -0.44 -13.37 48.69
C GLN A 64 -0.80 -13.24 47.21
N TRP A 65 -1.16 -14.35 46.59
CA TRP A 65 -1.73 -14.36 45.24
C TRP A 65 -3.19 -13.89 45.28
N PRO A 66 -3.65 -13.10 44.30
CA PRO A 66 -2.89 -12.57 43.16
C PRO A 66 -1.96 -11.40 43.53
N VAL A 67 -0.83 -11.29 42.83
CA VAL A 67 0.13 -10.20 43.02
C VAL A 67 -0.49 -8.88 42.57
N THR A 68 -0.47 -7.87 43.44
CA THR A 68 -1.08 -6.57 43.15
C THR A 68 -0.13 -5.70 42.34
N VAL A 69 -0.61 -5.20 41.20
CA VAL A 69 0.07 -4.20 40.37
C VAL A 69 -0.26 -2.82 40.93
N THR A 70 0.77 -2.12 41.40
CA THR A 70 0.66 -0.82 42.06
C THR A 70 0.83 0.33 41.07
N GLU A 71 0.56 1.55 41.52
CA GLU A 71 0.87 2.75 40.74
C GLU A 71 2.35 2.89 40.40
N ASP A 72 3.24 2.54 41.33
CA ASP A 72 4.69 2.64 41.12
C ASP A 72 5.19 1.69 40.03
N ASP A 73 4.56 0.52 39.90
CA ASP A 73 4.85 -0.44 38.83
C ASP A 73 4.53 0.12 37.45
N VAL A 74 3.34 0.70 37.31
CA VAL A 74 2.90 1.32 36.06
C VAL A 74 3.78 2.54 35.76
N ARG A 75 4.13 3.34 36.77
CA ARG A 75 5.01 4.51 36.62
C ARG A 75 6.41 4.12 36.16
N ALA A 76 6.99 3.08 36.74
CA ALA A 76 8.33 2.59 36.39
C ALA A 76 8.39 2.15 34.92
N VAL A 77 7.39 1.41 34.44
CA VAL A 77 7.33 0.97 33.04
C VAL A 77 6.99 2.11 32.09
N THR A 78 6.12 3.04 32.50
CA THR A 78 5.81 4.23 31.70
C THR A 78 7.05 5.08 31.46
N GLY A 79 7.94 5.19 32.45
CA GLY A 79 9.22 5.89 32.30
C GLY A 79 10.30 5.13 31.52
N SER A 80 10.02 3.92 31.04
CA SER A 80 11.00 3.11 30.32
C SER A 80 11.32 3.71 28.96
N LEU A 81 12.61 3.98 28.73
CA LEU A 81 13.14 4.47 27.46
C LEU A 81 12.79 3.53 26.29
N GLU A 82 12.69 2.23 26.55
CA GLU A 82 12.38 1.24 25.53
C GLU A 82 10.92 1.32 25.05
N VAL A 83 9.97 1.44 25.99
CA VAL A 83 8.56 1.65 25.67
C VAL A 83 8.41 2.94 24.87
N HIS A 84 9.08 4.01 25.31
CA HIS A 84 9.10 5.27 24.57
C HIS A 84 9.66 5.13 23.15
N ARG A 85 10.76 4.40 22.98
CA ARG A 85 11.36 4.14 21.66
C ARG A 85 10.40 3.41 20.73
N HIS A 86 9.72 2.36 21.19
CA HIS A 86 8.78 1.61 20.35
C HIS A 86 7.55 2.44 19.96
N ILE A 87 7.05 3.29 20.87
CA ILE A 87 5.96 4.21 20.55
C ILE A 87 6.43 5.23 19.50
N ALA A 88 7.60 5.85 19.69
CA ALA A 88 8.17 6.81 18.76
C ALA A 88 8.42 6.20 17.37
N GLU A 89 9.00 5.01 17.31
CA GLU A 89 9.23 4.27 16.06
C GLU A 89 7.91 4.00 15.33
N ARG A 90 6.87 3.58 16.05
CA ARG A 90 5.57 3.31 15.45
C ARG A 90 4.88 4.57 14.93
N LEU A 91 4.96 5.67 15.68
CA LEU A 91 4.48 6.97 15.25
C LEU A 91 5.20 7.42 13.97
N ARG A 92 6.53 7.31 13.94
CA ARG A 92 7.37 7.63 12.78
C ARG A 92 6.98 6.81 11.55
N LEU A 93 6.80 5.49 11.68
CA LEU A 93 6.31 4.64 10.59
C LEU A 93 4.93 5.09 10.08
N THR A 94 4.06 5.57 10.96
CA THR A 94 2.69 5.98 10.61
C THR A 94 2.67 7.32 9.87
N ILE A 95 3.48 8.29 10.29
CA ILE A 95 3.57 9.58 9.59
C ILE A 95 4.37 9.47 8.28
N ASN A 96 5.29 8.51 8.18
CA ASN A 96 6.08 8.25 6.97
C ASN A 96 5.34 7.38 5.93
N LEU A 97 4.04 7.11 6.11
CA LEU A 97 3.24 6.40 5.10
C LEU A 97 3.12 7.21 3.80
N GLU A 98 3.02 8.53 3.93
CA GLU A 98 2.98 9.49 2.81
C GLU A 98 3.47 10.84 3.35
N ASP A 99 4.19 11.61 2.53
CA ASP A 99 4.78 12.88 2.98
C ASP A 99 3.72 13.91 3.38
N ARG A 100 2.48 13.81 2.88
CA ARG A 100 1.37 14.66 3.33
C ARG A 100 0.99 14.40 4.79
N TYR A 101 0.94 13.14 5.23
CA TYR A 101 0.73 12.80 6.64
C TYR A 101 1.87 13.35 7.50
N ARG A 102 3.11 13.23 7.01
CA ARG A 102 4.30 13.73 7.69
C ARG A 102 4.24 15.24 7.89
N VAL A 103 4.01 16.01 6.84
CA VAL A 103 3.89 17.48 6.93
C VAL A 103 2.76 17.89 7.87
N LEU A 104 1.57 17.30 7.74
CA LEU A 104 0.45 17.61 8.64
C LEU A 104 0.77 17.27 10.10
N ALA A 105 1.41 16.13 10.38
CA ALA A 105 1.80 15.75 11.73
C ALA A 105 2.81 16.72 12.34
N LEU A 106 3.84 17.10 11.58
CA LEU A 106 4.87 18.06 12.01
C LEU A 106 4.25 19.44 12.29
N VAL A 107 3.40 19.93 11.39
CA VAL A 107 2.68 21.21 11.57
C VAL A 107 1.84 21.19 12.86
N ILE A 108 1.00 20.17 13.05
CA ILE A 108 0.14 20.08 14.25
C ILE A 108 1.00 19.98 15.51
N ALA A 109 2.09 19.23 15.48
CA ALA A 109 3.00 19.05 16.61
C ALA A 109 3.65 20.37 17.03
N LEU A 110 4.24 21.11 16.08
CA LEU A 110 4.86 22.42 16.31
C LEU A 110 3.87 23.42 16.88
N ARG A 111 2.67 23.48 16.31
CA ARG A 111 1.62 24.37 16.79
C ARG A 111 1.13 24.00 18.18
N SER A 112 0.97 22.71 18.45
CA SER A 112 0.58 22.21 19.77
C SER A 112 1.61 22.57 20.84
N GLN A 113 2.91 22.58 20.51
CA GLN A 113 3.95 23.07 21.44
C GLN A 113 3.83 24.58 21.67
N ALA A 114 3.65 25.37 20.61
CA ALA A 114 3.53 26.83 20.70
C ALA A 114 2.33 27.27 21.56
N ASP A 115 1.19 26.57 21.42
CA ASP A 115 -0.05 26.88 22.14
C ASP A 115 -0.21 26.07 23.44
N GLY A 116 0.84 25.37 23.89
CA GLY A 116 0.83 24.61 25.15
C GLY A 116 -0.23 23.49 25.22
N PHE A 117 -0.58 22.89 24.09
CA PHE A 117 -1.57 21.82 23.94
C PHE A 117 -3.01 22.19 24.35
N GLN A 118 -3.36 23.49 24.33
CA GLN A 118 -4.65 23.98 24.87
C GLN A 118 -5.82 23.95 23.87
N ARG A 119 -5.57 23.77 22.57
CA ARG A 119 -6.61 23.77 21.53
C ARG A 119 -6.34 22.76 20.42
N GLY A 120 -7.37 22.47 19.63
CA GLY A 120 -7.24 21.83 18.33
C GLY A 120 -7.27 22.84 17.18
N TYR A 121 -7.03 22.34 15.97
CA TYR A 121 -6.92 23.10 14.74
C TYR A 121 -7.90 22.58 13.71
N ASP A 122 -8.48 23.47 12.91
CA ASP A 122 -9.36 23.06 11.82
C ASP A 122 -8.58 22.73 10.54
N ALA A 123 -9.25 22.11 9.58
CA ALA A 123 -8.62 21.66 8.34
C ALA A 123 -8.15 22.82 7.44
N ASP A 124 -8.80 23.98 7.49
CA ASP A 124 -8.43 25.13 6.68
C ASP A 124 -7.15 25.78 7.22
N GLU A 125 -7.08 25.93 8.53
CA GLU A 125 -5.93 26.41 9.25
C GLU A 125 -4.70 25.54 8.99
N LEU A 126 -4.85 24.22 9.07
CA LEU A 126 -3.76 23.27 8.80
C LEU A 126 -3.36 23.24 7.33
N LEU A 127 -4.30 23.39 6.40
CA LEU A 127 -3.99 23.50 4.97
C LEU A 127 -3.15 24.74 4.67
N HIS A 128 -3.48 25.88 5.28
CA HIS A 128 -2.71 27.12 5.11
C HIS A 128 -1.27 26.96 5.60
N GLU A 129 -1.06 26.32 6.76
CA GLU A 129 0.28 26.03 7.27
C GLU A 129 1.04 25.03 6.38
N ALA A 130 0.39 23.94 5.99
CA ALA A 130 0.99 22.92 5.14
C ALA A 130 1.42 23.48 3.79
N LYS A 131 0.61 24.37 3.17
CA LYS A 131 0.97 25.07 1.93
C LYS A 131 2.18 25.98 2.08
N ARG A 132 2.43 26.56 3.25
CA ARG A 132 3.62 27.40 3.48
C ARG A 132 4.89 26.58 3.62
N ASN A 133 4.79 25.36 4.16
CA ASN A 133 5.94 24.49 4.39
C ASN A 133 6.24 23.59 3.19
N TRP A 134 5.21 23.12 2.46
CA TRP A 134 5.36 22.29 1.27
C TRP A 134 4.27 22.61 0.22
N PRO A 135 4.45 23.68 -0.57
CA PRO A 135 3.46 24.11 -1.58
C PRO A 135 3.11 23.03 -2.60
N GLU A 136 4.10 22.27 -3.07
CA GLU A 136 3.96 21.26 -4.12
C GLU A 136 2.99 20.15 -3.67
N GLY A 137 3.10 19.72 -2.41
CA GLY A 137 2.26 18.69 -1.83
C GLY A 137 0.80 19.08 -1.64
N PHE A 138 0.52 20.36 -1.37
CA PHE A 138 -0.79 20.84 -0.90
C PHE A 138 -1.49 21.85 -1.81
N SER A 139 -0.84 22.37 -2.85
CA SER A 139 -1.37 23.43 -3.74
C SER A 139 -2.74 23.11 -4.34
N ARG A 140 -2.96 21.85 -4.74
CA ARG A 140 -4.21 21.35 -5.37
C ARG A 140 -5.27 20.90 -4.37
N LEU A 141 -4.94 20.86 -3.07
CA LEU A 141 -5.85 20.36 -2.04
C LEU A 141 -6.74 21.48 -1.49
N THR A 142 -7.96 21.09 -1.16
CA THR A 142 -8.95 21.89 -0.44
C THR A 142 -9.01 21.49 1.03
N ALA A 143 -9.68 22.31 1.86
CA ALA A 143 -9.91 21.96 3.27
C ALA A 143 -10.70 20.66 3.43
N SER A 144 -11.56 20.31 2.45
CA SER A 144 -12.28 19.03 2.45
C SER A 144 -11.35 17.85 2.22
N ASP A 145 -10.34 17.99 1.35
CA ASP A 145 -9.35 16.95 1.11
C ASP A 145 -8.45 16.76 2.33
N VAL A 146 -8.01 17.86 2.96
CA VAL A 146 -7.23 17.80 4.21
C VAL A 146 -8.04 17.16 5.34
N ARG A 147 -9.35 17.41 5.42
CA ARG A 147 -10.20 16.76 6.41
C ARG A 147 -10.18 15.22 6.27
N ILE A 148 -10.14 14.68 5.05
CA ILE A 148 -10.01 13.23 4.83
C ILE A 148 -8.70 12.72 5.43
N TYR A 149 -7.58 13.38 5.13
CA TYR A 149 -6.27 13.03 5.72
C TYR A 149 -6.29 13.09 7.25
N LEU A 150 -6.91 14.11 7.84
CA LEU A 150 -7.01 14.25 9.30
C LEU A 150 -7.90 13.16 9.93
N GLU A 151 -9.02 12.81 9.30
CA GLU A 151 -9.89 11.70 9.72
C GLU A 151 -9.15 10.36 9.65
N GLU A 152 -8.35 10.15 8.61
CA GLU A 152 -7.47 8.98 8.50
C GLU A 152 -6.40 8.98 9.60
N MET A 153 -5.75 10.11 9.88
CA MET A 153 -4.78 10.25 10.99
C MET A 153 -5.41 9.99 12.37
N VAL A 154 -6.69 10.35 12.58
CA VAL A 154 -7.45 9.95 13.77
C VAL A 154 -7.64 8.42 13.78
N GLY A 155 -8.00 7.84 12.65
CA GLY A 155 -8.11 6.39 12.47
C GLY A 155 -6.80 5.64 12.70
N LEU A 156 -5.65 6.28 12.43
CA LEU A 156 -4.31 5.75 12.72
C LEU A 156 -3.87 5.98 14.17
N GLY A 157 -4.63 6.77 14.95
CA GLY A 157 -4.35 7.08 16.34
C GLY A 157 -3.31 8.17 16.56
N LEU A 158 -2.96 8.95 15.52
CA LEU A 158 -2.06 10.10 15.64
C LEU A 158 -2.78 11.31 16.26
N LEU A 159 -4.02 11.52 15.83
CA LEU A 159 -4.84 12.66 16.22
C LEU A 159 -6.08 12.20 17.00
N ILE A 160 -6.71 13.17 17.66
CA ILE A 160 -8.08 13.06 18.16
C ILE A 160 -8.93 14.16 17.53
N GLN A 161 -10.18 13.82 17.25
CA GLN A 161 -11.18 14.80 16.85
C GLN A 161 -11.85 15.35 18.12
N GLN A 162 -11.92 16.68 18.25
CA GLN A 162 -12.57 17.33 19.38
C GLN A 162 -14.10 17.17 19.32
N ALA A 163 -14.78 17.47 20.43
CA ALA A 163 -16.22 17.26 20.57
C ALA A 163 -17.06 18.03 19.51
N ASP A 164 -16.54 19.15 19.02
CA ASP A 164 -17.18 19.97 17.97
C ASP A 164 -17.08 19.36 16.56
N ARG A 165 -16.36 18.25 16.40
CA ARG A 165 -16.11 17.53 15.14
C ARG A 165 -15.42 18.35 14.04
N ARG A 166 -14.93 19.54 14.36
CA ARG A 166 -14.26 20.43 13.41
C ARG A 166 -12.77 20.52 13.68
N HIS A 167 -12.38 20.48 14.95
CA HIS A 167 -11.00 20.64 15.34
C HIS A 167 -10.33 19.30 15.63
N TYR A 168 -9.05 19.25 15.27
CA TYR A 168 -8.18 18.11 15.45
C TYR A 168 -7.01 18.50 16.35
N ALA A 169 -6.67 17.64 17.29
CA ALA A 169 -5.54 17.85 18.19
C ALA A 169 -4.66 16.62 18.21
N VAL A 170 -3.39 16.79 18.55
CA VAL A 170 -2.57 15.65 18.95
C VAL A 170 -3.21 14.96 20.14
N ARG A 171 -3.12 13.64 20.17
CA ARG A 171 -3.81 12.88 21.21
C ARG A 171 -3.24 13.11 22.61
N SER A 172 -1.94 13.31 22.73
CA SER A 172 -1.30 13.66 24.00
C SER A 172 -0.02 14.43 23.76
N PRO A 173 0.43 15.24 24.74
CA PRO A 173 1.74 15.88 24.68
C PRO A 173 2.88 14.87 24.47
N ASN A 174 2.75 13.68 25.05
CA ASN A 174 3.76 12.63 24.94
C ASN A 174 4.03 12.21 23.49
N VAL A 175 2.98 12.11 22.66
CA VAL A 175 3.10 11.81 21.23
C VAL A 175 4.01 12.82 20.54
N VAL A 176 3.87 14.10 20.86
CA VAL A 176 4.69 15.17 20.26
C VAL A 176 6.14 15.11 20.75
N HIS A 177 6.36 14.91 22.04
CA HIS A 177 7.72 14.76 22.59
C HIS A 177 8.47 13.55 22.01
N MET A 178 7.74 12.49 21.66
CA MET A 178 8.29 11.30 21.01
C MET A 178 8.66 11.52 19.54
N LEU A 179 8.02 12.46 18.86
CA LEU A 179 8.39 12.81 17.49
C LEU A 179 9.74 13.54 17.47
N GLY A 180 9.95 14.47 18.39
CA GLY A 180 11.21 15.20 18.55
C GLY A 180 11.06 16.45 19.42
N THR A 181 12.18 17.14 19.64
CA THR A 181 12.15 18.48 20.24
C THR A 181 11.57 19.49 19.25
N HIS A 182 11.18 20.68 19.73
CA HIS A 182 10.71 21.75 18.87
C HIS A 182 11.69 22.04 17.71
N GLU A 183 12.98 22.16 18.04
CA GLU A 183 14.05 22.41 17.07
C GLU A 183 14.18 21.28 16.06
N ASP A 184 14.11 20.01 16.51
CA ASP A 184 14.19 18.85 15.61
C ASP A 184 13.03 18.83 14.62
N LEU A 185 11.80 19.09 15.09
CA LEU A 185 10.60 19.07 14.25
C LEU A 185 10.62 20.21 13.23
N GLU A 186 11.07 21.40 13.63
CA GLU A 186 11.24 22.50 12.69
C GLU A 186 12.34 22.23 11.66
N LEU A 187 13.47 21.66 12.11
CA LEU A 187 14.56 21.28 11.23
C LEU A 187 14.10 20.26 10.19
N GLU A 188 13.38 19.23 10.65
CA GLU A 188 12.80 18.20 9.80
C GLU A 188 11.84 18.80 8.77
N LEU A 189 10.93 19.69 9.20
CA LEU A 189 9.98 20.34 8.31
C LEU A 189 10.64 21.22 7.25
N ARG A 190 11.80 21.84 7.58
CA ARG A 190 12.56 22.71 6.67
C ARG A 190 13.51 21.97 5.74
N GLN A 191 14.13 20.89 6.21
CA GLN A 191 15.25 20.23 5.53
C GLN A 191 14.87 18.92 4.83
N THR A 192 13.72 18.34 5.16
CA THR A 192 13.27 17.11 4.50
C THR A 192 12.80 17.41 3.08
N GLU A 193 13.33 16.70 2.10
CA GLU A 193 12.76 16.66 0.75
C GLU A 193 11.50 15.80 0.77
N PHE A 194 10.35 16.45 0.68
CA PHE A 194 9.06 15.78 0.54
C PHE A 194 8.77 15.45 -0.93
N SER A 195 8.31 14.24 -1.17
CA SER A 195 7.95 13.73 -2.48
C SER A 195 6.44 13.65 -2.61
N LEU A 196 5.92 14.04 -3.78
CA LEU A 196 4.52 13.75 -4.09
C LEU A 196 4.29 12.23 -4.05
N PRO A 197 3.10 11.79 -3.60
CA PRO A 197 2.76 10.38 -3.61
C PRO A 197 3.01 9.82 -5.00
N TYR A 198 3.62 8.64 -5.07
CA TYR A 198 3.73 7.93 -6.33
C TYR A 198 2.30 7.54 -6.75
N ASP A 199 1.68 8.37 -7.59
CA ASP A 199 0.40 8.07 -8.23
C ASP A 199 0.62 6.90 -9.19
N TYR A 200 0.69 5.68 -8.66
CA TYR A 200 0.67 4.48 -9.47
C TYR A 200 -0.68 4.42 -10.16
N ASN A 201 -0.70 4.88 -11.40
CA ASN A 201 -1.86 4.81 -12.25
C ASN A 201 -1.59 3.76 -13.34
N PRO A 202 -2.17 2.54 -13.26
CA PRO A 202 -1.91 1.48 -14.21
C PRO A 202 -2.27 1.85 -15.65
N ARG A 203 -3.10 2.89 -15.85
CA ARG A 203 -3.42 3.46 -17.17
C ARG A 203 -2.20 4.06 -17.86
N PHE A 204 -1.25 4.62 -17.09
CA PHE A 204 -0.09 5.37 -17.58
C PHE A 204 1.24 4.68 -17.24
N SER A 205 1.29 3.88 -16.17
CA SER A 205 2.48 3.15 -15.75
C SER A 205 2.81 2.04 -16.75
N ARG A 206 4.09 1.95 -17.14
CA ARG A 206 4.62 0.89 -18.01
C ARG A 206 5.66 0.08 -17.26
N ARG A 207 5.64 -1.22 -17.45
CA ARG A 207 6.59 -2.15 -16.83
C ARG A 207 8.03 -1.88 -17.26
N LEU A 208 8.96 -1.86 -16.33
CA LEU A 208 10.40 -1.87 -16.62
C LEU A 208 10.83 -3.29 -17.01
N LEU A 209 11.48 -3.44 -18.16
CA LEU A 209 11.97 -4.71 -18.69
C LEU A 209 13.49 -4.90 -18.52
N GLY A 210 14.15 -3.91 -17.92
CA GLY A 210 15.61 -3.87 -17.73
C GLY A 210 16.24 -2.64 -18.39
N SER A 211 17.56 -2.56 -18.36
CA SER A 211 18.34 -1.47 -18.98
C SER A 211 19.11 -1.97 -20.21
N VAL A 212 19.39 -1.07 -21.15
CA VAL A 212 20.27 -1.36 -22.28
C VAL A 212 21.71 -1.32 -21.79
N GLU A 213 22.38 -2.48 -21.77
CA GLU A 213 23.75 -2.66 -21.26
C GLU A 213 24.78 -1.65 -21.80
N ARG A 214 24.58 -1.14 -23.04
CA ARG A 214 25.50 -0.18 -23.68
C ARG A 214 25.14 1.29 -23.49
N SER A 215 23.90 1.61 -23.12
CA SER A 215 23.40 2.99 -23.08
C SER A 215 22.90 3.42 -21.70
N GLY A 216 22.70 2.48 -20.77
CA GLY A 216 22.05 2.75 -19.48
C GLY A 216 20.57 3.12 -19.58
N ALA A 217 20.00 3.21 -20.78
CA ALA A 217 18.61 3.57 -20.99
C ALA A 217 17.68 2.44 -20.55
N ASN A 218 16.66 2.77 -19.76
CA ASN A 218 15.64 1.83 -19.33
C ASN A 218 14.73 1.44 -20.51
N ARG A 219 14.47 0.14 -20.66
CA ARG A 219 13.49 -0.41 -21.60
C ARG A 219 12.17 -0.60 -20.89
N TYR A 220 11.11 0.02 -21.42
CA TYR A 220 9.77 -0.11 -20.89
C TYR A 220 8.89 -0.94 -21.82
N SER A 221 7.87 -1.57 -21.24
CA SER A 221 6.83 -2.27 -21.99
C SER A 221 6.13 -1.34 -23.01
N PRO A 222 5.87 -1.82 -24.24
CA PRO A 222 5.04 -1.12 -25.22
C PRO A 222 3.58 -0.95 -24.78
N LEU A 223 3.14 -1.71 -23.78
CA LEU A 223 1.83 -1.61 -23.14
C LEU A 223 1.94 -1.06 -21.72
N THR A 224 0.91 -0.33 -21.29
CA THR A 224 0.74 0.06 -19.89
C THR A 224 0.32 -1.13 -19.03
N GLU A 225 0.43 -1.04 -17.71
CA GLU A 225 0.03 -2.12 -16.79
C GLU A 225 -1.46 -2.48 -16.95
N GLN A 226 -2.33 -1.50 -17.21
CA GLN A 226 -3.74 -1.77 -17.53
C GLN A 226 -3.86 -2.52 -18.87
N GLN A 227 -3.13 -2.11 -19.90
CA GLN A 227 -3.18 -2.79 -21.19
C GLN A 227 -2.62 -4.22 -21.12
N LEU A 228 -1.62 -4.48 -20.28
CA LEU A 228 -1.12 -5.83 -20.00
C LEU A 228 -2.15 -6.68 -19.25
N TYR A 229 -2.85 -6.09 -18.28
CA TYR A 229 -3.97 -6.74 -17.60
C TYR A 229 -5.07 -7.15 -18.58
N GLU A 230 -5.46 -6.21 -19.44
CA GLU A 230 -6.42 -6.43 -20.50
C GLU A 230 -5.92 -7.54 -21.43
N ALA A 231 -4.72 -7.42 -22.00
CA ALA A 231 -4.17 -8.37 -22.95
C ALA A 231 -4.10 -9.82 -22.43
N THR A 232 -3.79 -10.00 -21.15
CA THR A 232 -3.69 -11.32 -20.50
C THR A 232 -5.01 -11.84 -19.93
N SER A 233 -6.09 -11.07 -20.03
CA SER A 233 -7.42 -11.52 -19.63
C SER A 233 -7.97 -12.58 -20.59
N PRO A 234 -8.86 -13.50 -20.12
CA PRO A 234 -9.37 -14.58 -20.95
C PRO A 234 -10.08 -14.07 -22.20
N GLY A 235 -9.79 -14.68 -23.35
CA GLY A 235 -10.30 -14.25 -24.64
C GLY A 235 -9.20 -14.00 -25.67
N LEU A 236 -9.55 -13.35 -26.76
CA LEU A 236 -8.63 -13.04 -27.86
C LEU A 236 -8.41 -11.53 -27.96
N THR A 237 -7.17 -11.11 -27.76
CA THR A 237 -6.76 -9.70 -27.79
C THR A 237 -5.87 -9.44 -29.01
N LEU A 238 -6.24 -8.44 -29.81
CA LEU A 238 -5.34 -7.90 -30.83
C LEU A 238 -4.55 -6.73 -30.28
N VAL A 239 -3.24 -6.73 -30.49
CA VAL A 239 -2.38 -5.59 -30.15
C VAL A 239 -1.81 -4.99 -31.42
N CYS A 240 -2.21 -3.76 -31.72
CA CYS A 240 -1.76 -3.05 -32.91
C CYS A 240 -0.36 -2.47 -32.68
N LEU A 241 0.65 -2.99 -33.37
CA LEU A 241 2.02 -2.51 -33.21
C LEU A 241 2.63 -2.16 -34.56
N THR A 242 3.30 -1.02 -34.60
CA THR A 242 4.24 -0.67 -35.66
C THR A 242 5.66 -0.97 -35.22
N LYS A 243 6.62 -0.97 -36.16
CA LYS A 243 8.07 -1.04 -35.83
C LYS A 243 8.50 -0.01 -34.78
N ALA A 244 7.81 1.13 -34.74
CA ALA A 244 8.06 2.23 -33.84
C ALA A 244 7.76 1.91 -32.36
N HIS A 245 6.98 0.87 -32.07
CA HIS A 245 6.59 0.48 -30.71
C HIS A 245 7.57 -0.51 -30.05
N GLY A 246 8.63 -0.94 -30.75
CA GLY A 246 9.53 -2.00 -30.27
C GLY A 246 8.80 -3.34 -30.02
N PRO A 247 8.18 -3.97 -31.03
CA PRO A 247 7.46 -5.24 -30.89
C PRO A 247 8.26 -6.37 -30.21
N GLU A 248 9.58 -6.37 -30.36
CA GLU A 248 10.51 -7.27 -29.68
C GLU A 248 10.42 -7.19 -28.15
N LEU A 249 9.87 -6.11 -27.60
CA LEU A 249 9.64 -5.91 -26.17
C LEU A 249 8.33 -6.55 -25.69
N MET A 250 7.47 -7.04 -26.58
CA MET A 250 6.18 -7.63 -26.20
C MET A 250 6.31 -8.94 -25.47
N GLU A 251 7.13 -9.87 -25.96
CA GLU A 251 7.33 -11.15 -25.28
C GLU A 251 7.86 -10.97 -23.85
N PRO A 252 8.96 -10.22 -23.60
CA PRO A 252 9.42 -10.01 -22.23
C PRO A 252 8.41 -9.26 -21.36
N ALA A 253 7.62 -8.33 -21.93
CA ALA A 253 6.56 -7.64 -21.19
C ALA A 253 5.43 -8.58 -20.75
N VAL A 254 4.90 -9.39 -21.67
CA VAL A 254 3.84 -10.35 -21.40
C VAL A 254 4.33 -11.43 -20.43
N ARG A 255 5.56 -11.93 -20.60
CA ARG A 255 6.17 -12.92 -19.71
C ARG A 255 6.33 -12.37 -18.30
N SER A 256 6.96 -11.21 -18.15
CA SER A 256 7.15 -10.58 -16.83
C SER A 256 5.81 -10.28 -16.12
N TYR A 257 4.78 -9.84 -16.86
CA TYR A 257 3.45 -9.59 -16.29
C TYR A 257 2.73 -10.89 -15.90
N SER A 258 2.80 -11.90 -16.75
CA SER A 258 2.18 -13.22 -16.57
C SER A 258 2.81 -14.02 -15.43
N ASP A 259 4.13 -14.01 -15.31
CA ASP A 259 4.86 -14.72 -14.24
C ASP A 259 4.42 -14.22 -12.86
N ALA A 260 4.23 -12.90 -12.70
CA ALA A 260 3.72 -12.29 -11.47
C ALA A 260 2.27 -12.71 -11.13
N ARG A 261 1.53 -13.27 -12.09
CA ARG A 261 0.15 -13.75 -11.94
C ARG A 261 0.04 -15.28 -11.96
N GLY A 262 1.16 -16.00 -12.05
CA GLY A 262 1.17 -17.45 -12.20
C GLY A 262 0.56 -17.95 -13.52
N LEU A 263 0.64 -17.16 -14.59
CA LEU A 263 0.17 -17.54 -15.93
C LEU A 263 1.33 -18.09 -16.76
N THR A 264 1.14 -19.22 -17.44
CA THR A 264 2.15 -19.80 -18.33
C THR A 264 2.11 -19.12 -19.70
N VAL A 265 3.23 -18.56 -20.17
CA VAL A 265 3.30 -17.89 -21.47
C VAL A 265 3.91 -18.81 -22.53
N HIS A 266 3.18 -18.97 -23.64
CA HIS A 266 3.65 -19.69 -24.83
C HIS A 266 3.74 -18.74 -26.02
N THR A 267 4.87 -18.73 -26.71
CA THR A 267 5.06 -17.98 -27.96
C THR A 267 4.84 -18.91 -29.15
N ALA A 268 4.07 -18.45 -30.15
CA ALA A 268 3.75 -19.21 -31.34
C ALA A 268 3.97 -18.39 -32.62
N ALA A 269 4.53 -19.04 -33.64
CA ALA A 269 4.55 -18.55 -35.00
C ALA A 269 3.40 -19.22 -35.79
N PRO A 270 2.97 -18.67 -36.95
CA PRO A 270 1.90 -19.27 -37.76
C PRO A 270 2.08 -20.78 -38.02
N GLY A 271 3.32 -21.20 -38.28
CA GLY A 271 3.65 -22.61 -38.56
C GLY A 271 3.68 -23.52 -37.33
N THR A 272 3.91 -23.00 -36.14
CA THR A 272 4.04 -23.79 -34.89
C THR A 272 2.81 -23.69 -33.99
N LEU A 273 1.83 -22.87 -34.37
CA LEU A 273 0.64 -22.59 -33.57
C LEU A 273 -0.13 -23.85 -33.18
N VAL A 274 -0.30 -24.81 -34.10
CA VAL A 274 -1.08 -26.03 -33.82
C VAL A 274 -0.42 -26.88 -32.74
N ASP A 275 0.90 -27.01 -32.79
CA ASP A 275 1.66 -27.79 -31.81
C ASP A 275 1.60 -27.14 -30.43
N VAL A 276 1.76 -25.81 -30.36
CA VAL A 276 1.67 -25.03 -29.12
C VAL A 276 0.27 -25.13 -28.51
N LEU A 277 -0.79 -24.97 -29.32
CA LEU A 277 -2.18 -25.11 -28.85
C LEU A 277 -2.46 -26.52 -28.33
N THR A 278 -1.92 -27.54 -28.99
CA THR A 278 -2.09 -28.95 -28.59
C THR A 278 -1.38 -29.24 -27.27
N GLN A 279 -0.16 -28.72 -27.09
CA GLN A 279 0.59 -28.86 -25.85
C GLN A 279 -0.11 -28.13 -24.69
N ASP A 280 -0.51 -26.88 -24.90
CA ASP A 280 -1.22 -26.07 -23.90
C ASP A 280 -2.58 -26.68 -23.54
N THR A 281 -3.28 -27.29 -24.50
CA THR A 281 -4.56 -27.94 -24.23
C THR A 281 -4.46 -29.07 -23.21
N ARG A 282 -3.30 -29.74 -23.14
CA ARG A 282 -3.03 -30.81 -22.17
C ARG A 282 -2.64 -30.27 -20.80
N SER A 283 -2.27 -28.99 -20.70
CA SER A 283 -1.96 -28.34 -19.44
C SER A 283 -3.23 -27.98 -18.66
N LYS A 284 -3.15 -28.07 -17.33
CA LYS A 284 -4.20 -27.62 -16.40
C LYS A 284 -3.97 -26.20 -15.91
N ASP A 285 -2.86 -25.59 -16.28
CA ASP A 285 -2.47 -24.27 -15.82
C ASP A 285 -3.11 -23.18 -16.70
N PRO A 286 -3.42 -22.00 -16.12
CA PRO A 286 -3.87 -20.86 -16.89
C PRO A 286 -2.71 -20.34 -17.77
N SER A 287 -3.03 -20.00 -19.02
CA SER A 287 -2.01 -19.71 -20.02
C SER A 287 -2.34 -18.55 -20.94
N VAL A 288 -1.28 -17.97 -21.49
CA VAL A 288 -1.32 -16.88 -22.46
C VAL A 288 -0.52 -17.29 -23.68
N ILE A 289 -1.17 -17.31 -24.85
CA ILE A 289 -0.51 -17.60 -26.13
C ILE A 289 -0.24 -16.29 -26.85
N LEU A 290 1.02 -15.96 -27.06
CA LEU A 290 1.47 -14.79 -27.81
C LEU A 290 1.86 -15.20 -29.24
N ALA A 291 1.17 -14.66 -30.24
CA ALA A 291 1.46 -14.87 -31.64
C ALA A 291 1.78 -13.55 -32.35
N ASP A 292 2.93 -13.47 -33.01
CA ASP A 292 3.29 -12.32 -33.85
C ASP A 292 2.88 -12.60 -35.31
N LEU A 293 1.83 -11.91 -35.77
CA LEU A 293 1.28 -12.05 -37.13
C LEU A 293 1.41 -10.77 -37.94
N ARG A 294 2.25 -9.83 -37.49
CA ARG A 294 2.51 -8.61 -38.23
C ARG A 294 3.10 -8.98 -39.58
N TYR A 295 2.59 -8.35 -40.63
CA TYR A 295 3.01 -8.57 -42.02
C TYR A 295 2.69 -9.97 -42.59
N CYS A 296 1.87 -10.78 -41.92
CA CYS A 296 1.31 -11.99 -42.50
C CYS A 296 0.15 -11.67 -43.46
N GLY A 297 -0.10 -12.57 -44.42
CA GLY A 297 -1.26 -12.46 -45.32
C GLY A 297 -2.59 -12.58 -44.57
N LEU A 298 -3.65 -11.98 -45.12
CA LEU A 298 -4.99 -11.97 -44.51
C LEU A 298 -5.54 -13.38 -44.25
N GLU A 299 -5.26 -14.34 -45.14
CA GLU A 299 -5.70 -15.72 -44.99
C GLU A 299 -5.04 -16.40 -43.77
N THR A 300 -3.73 -16.21 -43.59
CA THR A 300 -2.99 -16.74 -42.44
C THR A 300 -3.46 -16.11 -41.13
N LEU A 301 -3.76 -14.81 -41.16
CA LEU A 301 -4.31 -14.09 -40.02
C LEU A 301 -5.68 -14.68 -39.62
N ASP A 302 -6.59 -14.83 -40.59
CA ASP A 302 -7.95 -15.36 -40.35
C ASP A 302 -7.94 -16.78 -39.77
N GLN A 303 -7.14 -17.68 -40.35
CA GLN A 303 -6.96 -19.05 -39.86
C GLN A 303 -6.39 -19.10 -38.45
N THR A 304 -5.46 -18.20 -38.13
CA THR A 304 -4.85 -18.13 -36.79
C THR A 304 -5.84 -17.61 -35.75
N LEU A 305 -6.62 -16.59 -36.11
CA LEU A 305 -7.66 -16.02 -35.23
C LEU A 305 -8.74 -17.04 -34.92
N ASP A 306 -9.19 -17.84 -35.90
CA ASP A 306 -10.17 -18.90 -35.67
C ASP A 306 -9.65 -19.93 -34.64
N ARG A 307 -8.41 -20.40 -34.82
CA ARG A 307 -7.79 -21.39 -33.92
C ARG A 307 -7.61 -20.85 -32.50
N LEU A 308 -7.12 -19.62 -32.36
CA LEU A 308 -6.93 -18.99 -31.05
C LEU A 308 -8.26 -18.68 -30.36
N HIS A 309 -9.26 -18.23 -31.12
CA HIS A 309 -10.60 -18.01 -30.59
C HIS A 309 -11.20 -19.32 -30.06
N GLN A 310 -11.15 -20.40 -30.84
CA GLN A 310 -11.64 -21.71 -30.39
C GLN A 310 -10.90 -22.19 -29.13
N HIS A 311 -9.59 -21.97 -29.04
CA HIS A 311 -8.80 -22.32 -27.86
C HIS A 311 -9.15 -21.49 -26.62
N ALA A 312 -9.33 -20.18 -26.78
CA ALA A 312 -9.70 -19.26 -25.70
C ALA A 312 -11.16 -19.49 -25.23
N VAL A 313 -12.10 -19.73 -26.15
CA VAL A 313 -13.53 -19.97 -25.84
C VAL A 313 -13.76 -21.33 -25.19
N ARG A 314 -13.04 -22.38 -25.61
CA ARG A 314 -13.07 -23.69 -24.93
C ARG A 314 -12.68 -23.59 -23.45
N GLY A 315 -11.93 -22.56 -23.06
CA GLY A 315 -11.50 -22.27 -21.69
C GLY A 315 -12.55 -21.68 -20.75
N LYS A 316 -13.82 -21.49 -21.16
CA LYS A 316 -14.88 -21.03 -20.23
C LYS A 316 -15.15 -22.01 -19.07
N ALA A 317 -14.71 -23.26 -19.18
CA ALA A 317 -14.81 -24.29 -18.15
C ALA A 317 -13.42 -24.72 -17.62
N ALA A 318 -12.57 -23.76 -17.24
CA ALA A 318 -11.28 -23.90 -16.55
C ALA A 318 -10.22 -24.83 -17.18
N PRO A 319 -8.95 -24.40 -17.31
CA PRO A 319 -8.37 -23.13 -16.86
C PRO A 319 -8.60 -21.95 -17.84
N PRO A 320 -8.53 -20.69 -17.35
CA PRO A 320 -8.65 -19.51 -18.21
C PRO A 320 -7.48 -19.41 -19.19
N ARG A 321 -7.80 -19.15 -20.45
CA ARG A 321 -6.83 -19.07 -21.56
C ARG A 321 -6.98 -17.74 -22.30
N ALA A 322 -5.86 -17.09 -22.57
CA ALA A 322 -5.80 -15.84 -23.32
C ALA A 322 -4.96 -16.03 -24.60
N GLY A 323 -5.43 -15.44 -25.69
CA GLY A 323 -4.66 -15.29 -26.93
C GLY A 323 -4.31 -13.82 -27.14
N ILE A 324 -3.02 -13.52 -27.33
CA ILE A 324 -2.53 -12.20 -27.71
C ILE A 324 -1.97 -12.31 -29.12
N VAL A 325 -2.51 -11.52 -30.05
CA VAL A 325 -2.04 -11.49 -31.43
C VAL A 325 -1.51 -10.10 -31.76
N LEU A 326 -0.24 -10.03 -32.16
CA LEU A 326 0.35 -8.78 -32.63
C LEU A 326 -0.02 -8.60 -34.10
N VAL A 327 -0.61 -7.45 -34.43
CA VAL A 327 -1.08 -7.13 -35.78
C VAL A 327 -0.58 -5.75 -36.24
N ASP A 328 -0.46 -5.57 -37.55
CA ASP A 328 -0.17 -4.28 -38.14
C ASP A 328 -1.45 -3.40 -38.17
N PRO A 329 -1.38 -2.08 -37.87
CA PRO A 329 -2.54 -1.19 -37.94
C PRO A 329 -3.29 -1.16 -39.28
N LEU A 330 -2.65 -1.56 -40.37
CA LEU A 330 -3.24 -1.65 -41.72
C LEU A 330 -4.18 -2.86 -41.88
N ALA A 331 -4.14 -3.84 -40.98
CA ALA A 331 -5.03 -5.01 -40.98
C ALA A 331 -6.46 -4.67 -40.49
N ARG A 332 -7.07 -3.62 -41.04
CA ARG A 332 -8.36 -3.05 -40.59
C ARG A 332 -9.51 -4.05 -40.57
N ALA A 333 -9.50 -5.05 -41.45
CA ALA A 333 -10.51 -6.11 -41.50
C ALA A 333 -10.51 -6.97 -40.23
N ALA A 334 -9.34 -7.32 -39.70
CA ALA A 334 -9.21 -8.11 -38.48
C ALA A 334 -9.55 -7.32 -37.20
N LEU A 335 -9.44 -5.98 -37.23
CA LEU A 335 -9.77 -5.13 -36.08
C LEU A 335 -11.27 -5.04 -35.78
N LYS A 336 -12.13 -5.49 -36.70
CA LYS A 336 -13.59 -5.51 -36.55
C LYS A 336 -14.14 -6.93 -36.43
N ASP A 337 -13.27 -7.90 -36.21
CA ASP A 337 -13.63 -9.31 -36.16
C ASP A 337 -14.40 -9.62 -34.88
N GLU A 338 -15.58 -10.24 -35.01
CA GLU A 338 -16.45 -10.58 -33.86
C GLU A 338 -15.80 -11.61 -32.91
N ARG A 339 -14.79 -12.35 -33.36
CA ARG A 339 -14.04 -13.31 -32.52
C ARG A 339 -13.08 -12.63 -31.55
N VAL A 340 -12.74 -11.38 -31.81
CA VAL A 340 -11.79 -10.59 -31.02
C VAL A 340 -12.52 -9.96 -29.84
N THR A 341 -12.05 -10.29 -28.63
CA THR A 341 -12.62 -9.77 -27.38
C THR A 341 -12.28 -8.29 -27.19
N GLN A 342 -11.05 -7.89 -27.55
CA GLN A 342 -10.60 -6.52 -27.44
C GLN A 342 -9.45 -6.20 -28.39
N VAL A 343 -9.33 -4.92 -28.73
CA VAL A 343 -8.26 -4.39 -29.59
C VAL A 343 -7.51 -3.31 -28.82
N LEU A 344 -6.24 -3.56 -28.53
CA LEU A 344 -5.35 -2.61 -27.88
C LEU A 344 -4.56 -1.81 -28.91
N ARG A 345 -4.63 -0.49 -28.76
CA ARG A 345 -3.84 0.46 -29.54
C ARG A 345 -2.93 1.20 -28.57
N PRO A 346 -1.66 0.78 -28.43
CA PRO A 346 -0.72 1.49 -27.57
C PRO A 346 -0.53 2.91 -28.10
N GLU A 347 -0.80 3.90 -27.25
CA GLU A 347 -0.44 5.28 -27.52
C GLU A 347 1.07 5.43 -27.32
N ARG A 348 1.73 6.15 -28.22
CA ARG A 348 3.11 6.58 -28.01
C ARG A 348 3.14 7.73 -26.99
N TRP A 349 4.22 7.80 -26.23
CA TRP A 349 4.62 9.02 -25.55
C TRP A 349 5.21 10.01 -26.54
#